data_AF-V6L882-F1
#
_entry.id   AF-V6L882-F1
#
_cell.length_a   1.000
_cell.length_b   1.000
_cell.length_c   1.000
_cell.angle_alpha   90.00
_cell.angle_beta   90.00
_cell.angle_gamma   90.00
#
_symmetry.space_group_name_H-M   'P 1'
#
loop_
_entity.id
_entity.type
_entity.pdbx_description
1 polymer ?
#
loop_
_entity_poly.entity_id
_entity_poly.type
_entity_poly.pdbx_seq_one_letter_code
_entity_poly.pdbx_strand_id
1 'polypeptide(L)'
;MRELRLGRGPYPTGVTVPDDVMGRLPFTPHEWHGTWNYTLRPEPLAPPVPPPPRDTSFGRFPPGDKTPAWLRHPSLTGLEPAAFDDLVLRYRAYLAEHPPVLLPGKRPAGGPGAGGRRLSAADQLVIHLLKNRWSMTQAPLAEATGLTKNRIGATLRETTPVLAALGHTCPTGPLTVTTAEQLAAIAGHDLRPE
;
A
#
# COMPACT_ATOMS: atom_id res chain seq x y z
N MET A 1 -22.87 21.41 -52.51
CA MET A 1 -21.73 20.48 -52.29
C MET A 1 -20.62 21.30 -51.64
N ARG A 2 -20.30 21.11 -50.34
CA ARG A 2 -19.21 21.84 -49.66
C ARG A 2 -17.95 21.00 -49.74
N GLU A 3 -16.92 21.51 -50.41
CA GLU A 3 -15.61 20.86 -50.50
C GLU A 3 -14.89 20.91 -49.15
N LEU A 4 -14.39 19.75 -48.67
CA LEU A 4 -13.55 19.67 -47.48
C LEU A 4 -12.10 19.99 -47.87
N ARG A 5 -11.58 21.11 -47.37
CA ARG A 5 -10.19 21.52 -47.56
C ARG A 5 -9.36 21.07 -46.36
N LEU A 6 -8.39 20.18 -46.59
CA LEU A 6 -7.42 19.79 -45.57
C LEU A 6 -6.53 20.98 -45.19
N GLY A 7 -6.35 21.22 -43.89
CA GLY A 7 -5.46 22.25 -43.38
C GLY A 7 -4.01 21.96 -43.76
N ARG A 8 -3.31 22.94 -44.33
CA ARG A 8 -1.89 22.81 -44.73
C ARG A 8 -0.91 23.33 -43.66
N GLY A 9 -1.40 23.62 -42.46
CA GLY A 9 -0.57 24.10 -41.35
C GLY A 9 0.28 22.98 -40.75
N PRO A 10 1.46 23.31 -40.17
CA PRO A 10 2.22 22.34 -39.40
C PRO A 10 1.41 21.90 -38.16
N TYR A 11 1.26 20.60 -37.97
CA TYR A 11 0.62 20.04 -36.79
C TYR A 11 1.67 19.80 -35.71
N PRO A 12 1.44 20.25 -34.46
CA PRO A 12 2.35 19.96 -33.37
C PRO A 12 2.35 18.47 -33.09
N THR A 13 3.50 17.84 -33.20
CA THR A 13 3.72 16.43 -32.85
C THR A 13 4.29 16.33 -31.43
N GLY A 14 4.04 15.20 -30.76
CA GLY A 14 4.52 14.97 -29.38
C GLY A 14 3.65 15.56 -28.27
N VAL A 15 2.44 16.04 -28.59
CA VAL A 15 1.46 16.47 -27.58
C VAL A 15 0.64 15.26 -27.13
N THR A 16 0.81 14.86 -25.87
CA THR A 16 -0.01 13.82 -25.24
C THR A 16 -1.20 14.48 -24.54
N VAL A 17 -2.41 14.03 -24.86
CA VAL A 17 -3.62 14.41 -24.12
C VAL A 17 -3.77 13.47 -22.92
N PRO A 18 -3.84 13.98 -21.67
CA PRO A 18 -4.06 13.15 -20.49
C PRO A 18 -5.38 12.38 -20.55
N ASP A 19 -5.43 11.19 -19.94
CA ASP A 19 -6.60 10.31 -19.96
C ASP A 19 -7.86 10.95 -19.33
N ASP A 20 -7.68 11.79 -18.30
CA ASP A 20 -8.80 12.50 -17.66
C ASP A 20 -9.42 13.53 -18.61
N VAL A 21 -8.61 14.17 -19.44
CA VAL A 21 -9.07 15.08 -20.50
C VAL A 21 -9.80 14.29 -21.57
N MET A 22 -9.24 13.16 -22.02
CA MET A 22 -9.89 12.29 -23.01
C MET A 22 -11.26 11.80 -22.55
N GLY A 23 -11.40 11.44 -21.27
CA GLY A 23 -12.67 10.96 -20.69
C GLY A 23 -13.76 12.04 -20.55
N ARG A 24 -13.40 13.32 -20.60
CA ARG A 24 -14.34 14.45 -20.46
C ARG A 24 -14.79 15.04 -21.80
N LEU A 25 -14.24 14.54 -22.91
CA LEU A 25 -14.59 15.00 -24.26
C LEU A 25 -16.03 14.57 -24.62
N PRO A 26 -16.82 15.43 -25.27
CA PRO A 26 -18.20 15.14 -25.65
C PRO A 26 -18.26 14.21 -26.87
N PHE A 27 -17.77 12.97 -26.72
CA PHE A 27 -17.85 11.95 -27.73
C PHE A 27 -19.20 11.24 -27.70
N THR A 28 -19.77 11.02 -28.89
CA THR A 28 -20.86 10.05 -29.07
C THR A 28 -20.31 8.88 -29.88
N PRO A 29 -20.17 7.68 -29.28
CA PRO A 29 -19.80 6.48 -30.02
C PRO A 29 -20.90 6.13 -31.02
N HIS A 30 -20.53 5.65 -32.20
CA HIS A 30 -21.49 5.23 -33.20
C HIS A 30 -21.88 3.77 -32.98
N GLU A 31 -23.18 3.46 -32.87
CA GLU A 31 -23.68 2.12 -32.51
C GLU A 31 -23.21 1.02 -33.49
N TRP A 32 -23.01 1.36 -34.76
CA TRP A 32 -22.63 0.42 -35.82
C TRP A 32 -21.11 0.10 -35.91
N HIS A 33 -20.24 0.95 -35.35
CA HIS A 33 -18.77 0.78 -35.42
C HIS A 33 -18.06 0.91 -34.06
N GLY A 34 -18.81 0.90 -32.96
CA GLY A 34 -18.27 0.94 -31.61
C GLY A 34 -17.45 2.21 -31.34
N THR A 35 -16.29 2.05 -30.70
CA THR A 35 -15.42 3.17 -30.27
C THR A 35 -14.53 3.74 -31.37
N TRP A 36 -14.50 3.13 -32.55
CA TRP A 36 -13.60 3.54 -33.64
C TRP A 36 -14.13 4.73 -34.45
N ASN A 37 -15.44 4.95 -34.45
CA ASN A 37 -16.05 6.11 -35.09
C ASN A 37 -16.84 6.90 -34.06
N TYR A 38 -16.43 8.14 -33.82
CA TYR A 38 -17.01 9.03 -32.83
C TYR A 38 -17.31 10.39 -33.43
N THR A 39 -18.43 10.97 -33.03
CA THR A 39 -18.69 12.40 -33.29
C THR A 39 -18.22 13.18 -32.08
N LEU A 40 -17.26 14.08 -32.29
CA LEU A 40 -16.86 15.08 -31.31
C LEU A 40 -17.76 16.31 -31.48
N ARG A 41 -18.59 16.60 -30.48
CA ARG A 41 -19.44 17.80 -30.50
C ARG A 41 -18.60 19.04 -30.15
N PRO A 42 -18.92 20.24 -30.67
CA PRO A 42 -18.20 21.48 -30.34
C PRO A 42 -18.52 22.03 -28.94
N GLU A 43 -18.96 21.15 -28.03
CA GLU A 43 -19.33 21.51 -26.67
C GLU A 43 -18.08 21.66 -25.79
N PRO A 44 -18.09 22.55 -24.79
CA PRO A 44 -17.02 22.63 -23.80
C PRO A 44 -16.81 21.28 -23.10
N LEU A 45 -15.56 21.04 -22.70
CA LEU A 45 -15.18 19.86 -21.92
C LEU A 45 -16.08 19.74 -20.67
N ALA A 46 -16.60 18.54 -20.41
CA ALA A 46 -17.39 18.31 -19.20
C ALA A 46 -16.58 18.72 -17.95
N PRO A 47 -17.21 19.22 -16.87
CA PRO A 47 -16.50 19.47 -15.63
C PRO A 47 -15.81 18.18 -15.16
N PRO A 48 -14.63 18.28 -14.51
CA PRO A 48 -13.95 17.10 -14.00
C PRO A 48 -14.89 16.37 -13.04
N VAL A 49 -15.12 15.08 -13.28
CA VAL A 49 -15.87 14.25 -12.35
C VAL A 49 -15.07 14.23 -11.05
N PRO A 50 -15.66 14.62 -9.90
CA PRO A 50 -14.95 14.50 -8.63
C PRO A 50 -14.54 13.03 -8.46
N PRO A 51 -13.31 12.75 -7.98
CA PRO A 51 -12.88 11.37 -7.80
C PRO A 51 -13.95 10.65 -6.96
N PRO A 52 -14.28 9.39 -7.29
CA PRO A 52 -15.22 8.62 -6.49
C PRO A 52 -14.78 8.70 -5.02
N PRO A 53 -15.73 8.80 -4.06
CA PRO A 53 -15.39 8.84 -2.65
C PRO A 53 -14.44 7.68 -2.35
N ARG A 54 -13.24 8.02 -1.86
CA ARG A 54 -12.23 7.01 -1.53
C ARG A 54 -12.85 6.04 -0.56
N ASP A 55 -12.71 4.74 -0.83
CA ASP A 55 -13.21 3.71 0.07
C ASP A 55 -12.46 3.82 1.41
N THR A 56 -13.12 4.41 2.41
CA THR A 56 -12.57 4.60 3.77
C THR A 56 -12.47 3.28 4.55
N SER A 57 -13.00 2.18 4.01
CA SER A 57 -12.71 0.84 4.55
C SER A 57 -11.28 0.42 4.26
N PHE A 58 -10.64 1.00 3.23
CA PHE A 58 -9.24 0.78 2.94
C PHE A 58 -8.38 1.43 4.04
N GLY A 59 -7.45 0.67 4.61
CA GLY A 59 -6.70 1.09 5.81
C GLY A 59 -7.43 0.78 7.14
N ARG A 60 -8.63 0.19 7.11
CA ARG A 60 -9.23 -0.40 8.32
C ARG A 60 -8.51 -1.69 8.66
N PHE A 61 -7.62 -1.59 9.63
CA PHE A 61 -6.94 -2.73 10.23
C PHE A 61 -7.88 -3.48 11.19
N PRO A 62 -7.78 -4.82 11.28
CA PRO A 62 -8.52 -5.57 12.30
C PRO A 62 -8.11 -5.08 13.70
N PRO A 63 -9.06 -4.96 14.65
CA PRO A 63 -8.70 -4.73 16.04
C PRO A 63 -8.01 -5.97 16.61
N GLY A 64 -7.08 -5.76 17.52
CA GLY A 64 -6.33 -6.83 18.19
C GLY A 64 -5.01 -7.15 17.48
N ASP A 65 -3.93 -7.01 18.25
CA ASP A 65 -2.59 -7.36 17.81
C ASP A 65 -2.39 -8.87 17.94
N LYS A 66 -1.83 -9.47 16.89
CA LYS A 66 -1.50 -10.90 16.85
C LYS A 66 -0.07 -11.17 17.29
N THR A 67 0.79 -10.16 17.21
CA THR A 67 2.17 -10.27 17.68
C THR A 67 2.24 -10.04 19.19
N PRO A 68 3.09 -10.79 19.92
CA PRO A 68 3.34 -10.53 21.34
C PRO A 68 3.77 -9.09 21.61
N ALA A 69 3.25 -8.48 22.68
CA ALA A 69 3.52 -7.08 23.01
C ALA A 69 5.01 -6.78 23.24
N TRP A 70 5.77 -7.76 23.77
CA TRP A 70 7.21 -7.61 24.02
C TRP A 70 8.03 -7.37 22.74
N LEU A 71 7.52 -7.75 21.56
CA LEU A 71 8.19 -7.48 20.29
C LEU A 71 8.22 -5.99 19.91
N ARG A 72 7.42 -5.16 20.58
CA ARG A 72 7.42 -3.70 20.42
C ARG A 72 8.44 -2.99 21.31
N HIS A 73 9.21 -3.74 22.09
CA HIS A 73 10.18 -3.16 23.00
C HIS A 73 11.17 -2.25 22.26
N PRO A 74 11.52 -1.06 22.80
CA PRO A 74 12.40 -0.10 22.12
C PRO A 74 13.77 -0.68 21.73
N SER A 75 14.32 -1.59 22.53
CA SER A 75 15.58 -2.30 22.19
C SER A 75 15.47 -3.12 20.90
N LEU A 76 14.28 -3.64 20.58
CA LEU A 76 14.02 -4.46 19.41
C LEU A 76 13.66 -3.65 18.17
N THR A 77 12.80 -2.66 18.31
CA THR A 77 12.32 -1.82 17.20
C THR A 77 13.30 -0.69 16.89
N GLY A 78 14.12 -0.28 17.86
CA GLY A 78 14.92 0.94 17.82
C GLY A 78 14.09 2.22 17.93
N LEU A 79 12.81 2.11 18.29
CA LEU A 79 11.87 3.23 18.40
C LEU A 79 11.33 3.32 19.82
N GLU A 80 11.33 4.53 20.38
CA GLU A 80 10.56 4.81 21.59
C GLU A 80 9.06 4.56 21.35
N PRO A 81 8.28 4.19 22.38
CA PRO A 81 6.86 3.86 22.21
C PRO A 81 6.06 4.95 21.49
N ALA A 82 6.29 6.23 21.84
CA ALA A 82 5.63 7.35 21.19
C ALA A 82 6.01 7.51 19.70
N ALA A 83 7.27 7.24 19.35
CA ALA A 83 7.72 7.29 17.95
C ALA A 83 7.15 6.11 17.13
N PHE A 84 6.96 4.96 17.78
CA PHE A 84 6.28 3.82 17.17
C PHE A 84 4.80 4.13 16.92
N ASP A 85 4.09 4.72 17.88
CA ASP A 85 2.68 5.10 17.73
C ASP A 85 2.47 6.16 16.64
N ASP A 86 3.38 7.15 16.56
CA ASP A 86 3.40 8.13 15.48
C ASP A 86 3.59 7.45 14.10
N LEU A 87 4.51 6.49 14.01
CA LEU A 87 4.73 5.74 12.78
C LEU A 87 3.49 4.93 12.39
N VAL A 88 2.80 4.31 13.35
CA VAL A 88 1.52 3.61 13.12
C VAL A 88 0.48 4.58 12.55
N LEU A 89 0.36 5.79 13.11
CA LEU A 89 -0.59 6.79 12.63
C LEU A 89 -0.28 7.24 11.20
N ARG A 90 0.98 7.59 10.91
CA ARG A 90 1.42 7.99 9.57
C ARG A 90 1.25 6.87 8.54
N TYR A 91 1.55 5.63 8.92
CA TYR A 91 1.35 4.46 8.07
C TYR A 91 -0.12 4.25 7.70
N ARG A 92 -1.03 4.38 8.67
CA ARG A 92 -2.47 4.29 8.44
C ARG A 92 -2.99 5.43 7.56
N ALA A 93 -2.53 6.65 7.81
CA ALA A 93 -2.88 7.82 7.00
C ALA A 93 -2.45 7.64 5.54
N TYR A 94 -1.21 7.23 5.30
CA TYR A 94 -0.70 6.98 3.94
C TYR A 94 -1.54 5.96 3.18
N LEU A 95 -1.91 4.84 3.83
CA LEU A 95 -2.73 3.81 3.18
C LEU A 95 -4.16 4.29 2.88
N ALA A 96 -4.72 5.18 3.70
CA ALA A 96 -6.01 5.80 3.44
C ALA A 96 -5.95 6.80 2.26
N GLU A 97 -4.82 7.49 2.11
CA GLU A 97 -4.58 8.45 1.02
C GLU A 97 -4.21 7.79 -0.31
N HIS A 98 -3.48 6.67 -0.24
CA HIS A 98 -2.97 5.91 -1.38
C HIS A 98 -3.48 4.46 -1.33
N PRO A 99 -4.79 4.22 -1.54
CA PRO A 99 -5.30 2.87 -1.65
C PRO A 99 -4.64 2.19 -2.87
N PRO A 100 -4.11 0.97 -2.73
CA PRO A 100 -3.52 0.21 -3.82
C PRO A 100 -4.58 -0.05 -4.88
N VAL A 101 -4.16 0.11 -6.14
CA VAL A 101 -5.00 -0.11 -7.31
C VAL A 101 -5.51 -1.54 -7.32
N LEU A 102 -6.84 -1.70 -7.27
CA LEU A 102 -7.49 -3.00 -7.32
C LEU A 102 -7.80 -3.31 -8.77
N LEU A 103 -7.13 -4.32 -9.30
CA LEU A 103 -7.47 -4.88 -10.60
C LEU A 103 -8.90 -5.45 -10.54
N PRO A 104 -9.76 -5.18 -11.54
CA PRO A 104 -11.09 -5.76 -11.61
C PRO A 104 -11.06 -7.29 -11.42
N GLY A 105 -11.89 -7.81 -10.50
CA GLY A 105 -11.97 -9.24 -10.18
C GLY A 105 -11.02 -9.72 -9.07
N LYS A 106 -10.00 -8.94 -8.68
CA LYS A 106 -9.20 -9.20 -7.48
C LYS A 106 -9.86 -8.49 -6.31
N ARG A 107 -10.41 -9.25 -5.36
CA ARG A 107 -10.81 -8.66 -4.07
C ARG A 107 -9.54 -8.13 -3.38
N PRO A 108 -9.54 -6.86 -2.93
CA PRO A 108 -8.46 -6.35 -2.09
C PRO A 108 -8.24 -7.33 -0.95
N ALA A 109 -6.98 -7.55 -0.60
CA ALA A 109 -6.64 -8.30 0.59
C ALA A 109 -7.06 -7.59 1.88
N GLY A 110 -8.15 -6.80 1.94
CA GLY A 110 -8.61 -6.00 3.07
C GLY A 110 -9.70 -4.99 2.71
N GLY A 111 -10.53 -5.29 1.72
CA GLY A 111 -11.79 -4.57 1.53
C GLY A 111 -12.85 -5.04 2.52
N PRO A 112 -14.07 -4.48 2.44
CA PRO A 112 -15.19 -4.87 3.29
C PRO A 112 -15.39 -6.40 3.25
N GLY A 113 -15.28 -7.08 4.39
CA GLY A 113 -15.41 -8.54 4.51
C GLY A 113 -14.11 -9.37 4.48
N ALA A 114 -12.95 -8.77 4.16
CA ALA A 114 -11.64 -9.43 4.26
C ALA A 114 -10.96 -9.29 5.65
N GLY A 115 -11.66 -8.67 6.61
CA GLY A 115 -11.15 -8.25 7.92
C GLY A 115 -10.60 -9.36 8.83
N GLY A 116 -10.89 -10.63 8.57
CA GLY A 116 -10.31 -11.73 9.38
C GLY A 116 -8.84 -12.03 9.10
N ARG A 117 -8.31 -11.62 7.93
CA ARG A 117 -7.02 -12.13 7.41
C ARG A 117 -5.88 -11.12 7.42
N ARG A 118 -6.14 -9.82 7.57
CA ARG A 118 -5.08 -8.80 7.72
C ARG A 118 -4.47 -8.85 9.12
N LEU A 119 -3.20 -8.44 9.23
CA LEU A 119 -2.56 -8.09 10.51
C LEU A 119 -2.94 -6.66 10.90
N SER A 120 -2.79 -6.28 12.17
CA SER A 120 -2.93 -4.87 12.56
C SER A 120 -1.82 -4.02 11.93
N ALA A 121 -2.00 -2.70 11.86
CA ALA A 121 -0.94 -1.79 11.38
C ALA A 121 0.34 -1.95 12.20
N ALA A 122 0.19 -2.07 13.52
CA ALA A 122 1.29 -2.22 14.44
C ALA A 122 2.01 -3.58 14.25
N ASP A 123 1.28 -4.69 14.08
CA ASP A 123 1.87 -5.99 13.75
C ASP A 123 2.68 -5.95 12.45
N GLN A 124 2.13 -5.30 11.42
CA GLN A 124 2.83 -5.17 10.13
C GLN A 124 4.15 -4.41 10.27
N LEU A 125 4.14 -3.31 11.04
CA LEU A 125 5.33 -2.51 11.30
C LEU A 125 6.35 -3.26 12.14
N VAL A 126 5.93 -3.97 13.20
CA VAL A 126 6.82 -4.79 14.03
C VAL A 126 7.56 -5.82 13.17
N ILE A 127 6.84 -6.56 12.31
CA ILE A 127 7.45 -7.56 11.42
C ILE A 127 8.50 -6.93 10.50
N HIS A 128 8.18 -5.76 9.94
CA HIS A 128 9.08 -5.06 9.03
C HIS A 128 10.33 -4.55 9.75
N LEU A 129 10.16 -3.89 10.91
CA LEU A 129 11.24 -3.34 11.71
C LEU A 129 12.18 -4.44 12.19
N LEU A 130 11.65 -5.54 12.74
CA LEU A 130 12.47 -6.66 13.21
C LEU A 130 13.26 -7.31 12.07
N LYS A 131 12.62 -7.51 10.91
CA LYS A 131 13.27 -8.09 9.73
C LYS A 131 14.42 -7.23 9.24
N ASN A 132 14.22 -5.92 9.12
CA ASN A 132 15.21 -5.00 8.55
C ASN A 132 16.31 -4.64 9.54
N ARG A 133 15.96 -4.44 10.81
CA ARG A 133 16.93 -4.10 11.85
C ARG A 133 17.90 -5.24 12.09
N TRP A 134 17.42 -6.48 12.23
CA TRP A 134 18.24 -7.60 12.66
C TRP A 134 18.71 -8.51 11.51
N SER A 135 18.39 -8.16 10.26
CA SER A 135 18.66 -8.97 9.06
C SER A 135 18.23 -10.44 9.18
N MET A 136 17.23 -10.71 10.03
CA MET A 136 16.88 -12.05 10.48
C MET A 136 16.18 -12.86 9.37
N THR A 137 16.35 -14.19 9.34
CA THR A 137 15.61 -15.03 8.40
C THR A 137 14.12 -15.10 8.76
N GLN A 138 13.27 -15.59 7.85
CA GLN A 138 11.82 -15.67 8.13
C GLN A 138 11.44 -16.74 9.16
N ALA A 139 12.30 -17.74 9.41
CA ALA A 139 11.97 -18.83 10.32
C ALA A 139 11.95 -18.41 11.80
N PRO A 140 12.98 -17.72 12.33
CA PRO A 140 12.95 -17.19 13.69
C PRO A 140 11.88 -16.10 13.87
N LEU A 141 11.59 -15.35 12.81
CA LEU A 141 10.51 -14.35 12.84
C LEU A 141 9.13 -15.02 12.96
N ALA A 142 8.94 -16.15 12.27
CA ALA A 142 7.72 -16.95 12.35
C ALA A 142 7.50 -17.52 13.75
N GLU A 143 8.57 -18.01 14.36
CA GLU A 143 8.57 -18.52 15.73
C GLU A 143 8.24 -17.41 16.74
N ALA A 144 8.96 -16.29 16.72
CA ALA A 144 8.73 -15.18 17.66
C ALA A 144 7.34 -14.54 17.54
N THR A 145 6.76 -14.52 16.33
CA THR A 145 5.45 -13.90 16.07
C THR A 145 4.27 -14.88 16.12
N GLY A 146 4.52 -16.19 16.10
CA GLY A 146 3.49 -17.21 15.90
C GLY A 146 2.83 -17.20 14.50
N LEU A 147 3.40 -16.48 13.54
CA LEU A 147 2.86 -16.33 12.19
C LEU A 147 3.52 -17.27 11.19
N THR A 148 2.83 -17.60 10.10
CA THR A 148 3.44 -18.42 9.03
C THR A 148 4.46 -17.61 8.22
N LYS A 149 5.50 -18.27 7.69
CA LYS A 149 6.52 -17.65 6.82
C LYS A 149 5.89 -16.94 5.61
N ASN A 150 4.86 -17.53 5.00
CA ASN A 150 4.13 -16.91 3.89
C ASN A 150 3.45 -15.60 4.29
N ARG A 151 2.88 -15.53 5.49
CA ARG A 151 2.24 -14.31 6.01
C ARG A 151 3.26 -13.22 6.28
N ILE A 152 4.41 -13.58 6.84
CA ILE A 152 5.54 -12.65 7.00
C ILE A 152 6.00 -12.13 5.64
N GLY A 153 6.24 -13.01 4.67
CA GLY A 153 6.67 -12.62 3.33
C GLY A 153 5.67 -11.70 2.61
N ALA A 154 4.37 -11.99 2.70
CA ALA A 154 3.34 -11.11 2.18
C ALA A 154 3.34 -9.74 2.87
N THR A 155 3.45 -9.72 4.20
CA THR A 155 3.50 -8.49 5.00
C THR A 155 4.69 -7.61 4.64
N LEU A 156 5.88 -8.20 4.44
CA LEU A 156 7.08 -7.46 4.03
C LEU A 156 6.89 -6.85 2.64
N ARG A 157 6.30 -7.58 1.69
CA ARG A 157 6.02 -7.07 0.34
C ARG A 157 5.04 -5.89 0.35
N GLU A 158 4.06 -5.91 1.25
CA GLU A 158 3.08 -4.82 1.40
C GLU A 158 3.68 -3.60 2.11
N THR A 159 4.44 -3.79 3.19
CA THR A 159 4.97 -2.71 4.04
C THR A 159 6.15 -1.96 3.43
N THR A 160 7.03 -2.67 2.71
CA THR A 160 8.27 -2.09 2.16
C THR A 160 8.05 -0.85 1.28
N PRO A 161 7.19 -0.88 0.24
CA PRO A 161 6.99 0.30 -0.60
C PRO A 161 6.36 1.47 0.16
N VAL A 162 5.49 1.19 1.13
CA VAL A 162 4.83 2.22 1.95
C VAL A 162 5.84 2.92 2.86
N LEU A 163 6.69 2.17 3.55
CA LEU A 163 7.72 2.74 4.42
C LEU A 163 8.80 3.48 3.63
N ALA A 164 9.13 3.01 2.42
CA ALA A 164 9.98 3.74 1.50
C ALA A 164 9.35 5.08 1.07
N ALA A 165 8.05 5.10 0.75
CA ALA A 165 7.34 6.33 0.40
C ALA A 165 7.22 7.31 1.58
N LEU A 166 7.13 6.81 2.82
CA LEU A 166 7.17 7.61 4.03
C LEU A 166 8.58 8.09 4.40
N GLY A 167 9.63 7.69 3.66
CA GLY A 167 11.02 8.02 3.96
C GLY A 167 11.53 7.39 5.27
N HIS A 168 10.86 6.36 5.78
CA HIS A 168 11.24 5.75 7.05
C HIS A 168 12.36 4.72 6.84
N THR A 169 13.56 5.04 7.30
CA THR A 169 14.70 4.12 7.32
C THR A 169 14.86 3.50 8.71
N CYS A 170 14.89 2.18 8.79
CA CYS A 170 15.17 1.48 10.03
C CYS A 170 16.68 1.29 10.19
N PRO A 171 17.32 1.77 11.28
CA PRO A 171 18.74 1.56 11.48
C PRO A 171 19.02 0.08 11.73
N THR A 172 19.97 -0.48 10.99
CA THR A 172 20.45 -1.86 11.18
C THR A 172 21.05 -2.01 12.58
N GLY A 173 20.69 -3.08 13.27
CA GLY A 173 21.22 -3.42 14.58
C GLY A 173 22.69 -3.86 14.48
N PRO A 174 23.44 -3.79 15.59
CA PRO A 174 24.86 -4.14 15.61
C PRO A 174 25.13 -5.65 15.47
N LEU A 175 24.09 -6.48 15.57
CA LEU A 175 24.19 -7.93 15.60
C LEU A 175 23.20 -8.54 14.60
N THR A 176 23.60 -9.67 14.00
CA THR A 176 22.68 -10.52 13.24
C THR A 176 21.98 -11.46 14.20
N VAL A 177 20.65 -11.35 14.30
CA VAL A 177 19.85 -12.26 15.13
C VAL A 177 19.40 -13.44 14.29
N THR A 178 19.58 -14.65 14.80
CA THR A 178 19.30 -15.91 14.09
C THR A 178 18.27 -16.79 14.78
N THR A 179 17.84 -16.48 16.01
CA THR A 179 16.82 -17.25 16.75
C THR A 179 15.79 -16.35 17.45
N ALA A 180 14.64 -16.92 17.83
CA ALA A 180 13.60 -16.20 18.56
C ALA A 180 14.03 -15.88 20.01
N GLU A 181 14.78 -16.78 20.65
CA GLU A 181 15.31 -16.59 22.01
C GLU A 181 16.25 -15.40 22.09
N GLN A 182 17.06 -15.18 21.05
CA GLN A 182 17.94 -14.01 20.98
C GLN A 182 17.14 -12.70 20.96
N LEU A 183 16.01 -12.64 20.24
CA LEU A 183 15.12 -11.48 20.29
C LEU A 183 14.54 -11.30 21.69
N ALA A 184 14.07 -12.38 22.32
CA ALA A 184 13.51 -12.30 23.66
C ALA A 184 14.55 -11.80 24.67
N ALA A 185 15.78 -12.32 24.61
CA ALA A 185 16.89 -11.88 25.45
C ALA A 185 17.21 -10.38 25.27
N ILE A 186 17.18 -9.85 24.04
CA ILE A 186 17.40 -8.41 23.77
C ILE A 186 16.28 -7.54 24.40
N ALA A 187 15.06 -8.06 24.47
CA ALA A 187 13.94 -7.41 25.14
C ALA A 187 13.89 -7.66 26.66
N GLY A 188 14.81 -8.44 27.22
CA GLY A 188 14.74 -8.88 28.61
C GLY A 188 13.55 -9.80 28.90
N HIS A 189 13.04 -10.50 27.89
CA HIS A 189 11.92 -11.42 27.96
C HIS A 189 12.41 -12.88 27.97
N ASP A 190 11.81 -13.75 28.78
CA ASP A 190 12.08 -15.19 28.76
C ASP A 190 11.01 -15.92 27.94
N LEU A 191 11.41 -16.77 26.98
CA LEU A 191 10.47 -17.58 26.19
C LEU A 191 10.14 -18.93 26.83
N ARG A 192 10.75 -19.26 27.97
CA ARG A 192 10.44 -20.51 28.68
C ARG A 192 8.97 -20.49 29.15
N PRO A 193 8.19 -21.54 28.85
CA PRO A 193 6.89 -21.70 29.48
C PRO A 193 7.10 -21.99 30.98
N GLU A 194 6.31 -21.33 31.83
CA GLU A 194 6.07 -21.80 33.20
C GLU A 194 5.31 -23.14 33.19
#